data_AF-A0A0G0SR84-F1
#
_entry.id   AF-A0A0G0SR84-F1
#
_cell.length_a   1.000
_cell.length_b   1.000
_cell.length_c   1.000
_cell.angle_alpha   90.00
_cell.angle_beta   90.00
_cell.angle_gamma   90.00
#
_symmetry.space_group_name_H-M   'P 1'
#
loop_
_entity.id
_entity.type
_entity.pdbx_description
1 polymer ?
#
loop_
_entity_poly.entity_id
_entity_poly.type
_entity_poly.pdbx_seq_one_letter_code
_entity_poly.pdbx_strand_id
1 'polypeptide(L)'
;MIKKEPVSLAYVKIPTPAVIFTAVLMVILAFYSGIAWVKLKGGTTVAGPTDSKNVFAPVKTAKSELQFFVMSFCPYGNQIEDILRPVYDLFKDKANITPHYIFDKIDNLDTYCKSRSGDIAQCDLYVQNKYFATVSDCKKSISANLEKCNSGKEYIKSPSGTMYASLHGRQEATQDVREICAWNLNSDKKLWWNFIDNVNKNCTAQNADSCWEQEAKKAGLDTQAITDCFNKEGINLIEKEIALTEQFKVQGSPTLLVNGEIFPPEAAYTQDGKGTLKIGKKVATQDRYRMPNVLKEALCVGFKSAPKECNTTLPDPSGAKPVAGGC
;
A
#
# COMPACT_ATOMS: atom_id res chain seq x y z
N MET A 1 -61.49 52.56 -16.44
CA MET A 1 -61.16 52.51 -15.00
C MET A 1 -61.97 51.37 -14.37
N ILE A 2 -61.33 50.25 -14.03
CA ILE A 2 -61.98 49.12 -13.34
C ILE A 2 -61.15 48.86 -12.08
N LYS A 3 -61.74 49.13 -10.92
CA LYS A 3 -61.16 48.87 -9.59
C LYS A 3 -61.13 47.36 -9.36
N LYS A 4 -59.97 46.80 -9.02
CA LYS A 4 -59.85 45.46 -8.43
C LYS A 4 -59.94 45.59 -6.91
N GLU A 5 -60.92 44.94 -6.30
CA GLU A 5 -61.03 44.80 -4.85
C GLU A 5 -60.01 43.74 -4.34
N PRO A 6 -59.43 43.94 -3.15
CA PRO A 6 -58.52 42.97 -2.56
C PRO A 6 -59.28 41.79 -1.92
N VAL A 7 -58.91 40.57 -2.33
CA VAL A 7 -59.37 39.32 -1.71
C VAL A 7 -58.77 39.22 -0.30
N SER A 8 -59.61 39.14 0.73
CA SER A 8 -59.16 38.87 2.09
C SER A 8 -58.86 37.38 2.25
N LEU A 9 -57.62 37.06 2.60
CA LEU A 9 -57.25 35.70 3.00
C LEU A 9 -57.74 35.47 4.43
N ALA A 10 -58.70 34.56 4.60
CA ALA A 10 -59.19 34.15 5.90
C ALA A 10 -58.07 33.40 6.65
N TYR A 11 -57.49 34.04 7.67
CA TYR A 11 -56.48 33.42 8.52
C TYR A 11 -57.17 32.51 9.55
N VAL A 12 -56.97 31.20 9.44
CA VAL A 12 -57.45 30.24 10.44
C VAL A 12 -56.64 30.44 11.72
N LYS A 13 -57.29 30.94 12.78
CA LYS A 13 -56.67 31.04 14.12
C LYS A 13 -56.52 29.63 14.69
N ILE A 14 -55.34 29.04 14.55
CA ILE A 14 -55.00 27.78 15.22
C ILE A 14 -54.73 28.12 16.69
N PRO A 15 -55.41 27.48 17.66
CA PRO A 15 -55.20 27.76 19.07
C PRO A 15 -53.76 27.43 19.47
N THR A 16 -53.10 28.35 20.20
CA THR A 16 -51.70 28.24 20.62
C THR A 16 -51.35 26.90 21.29
N PRO A 17 -52.20 26.29 22.14
CA PRO A 17 -51.93 24.97 22.69
C PRO A 17 -51.83 23.86 21.63
N ALA A 18 -52.60 23.94 20.54
CA ALA A 18 -52.54 22.96 19.45
C ALA A 18 -51.26 23.11 18.62
N VAL A 19 -50.78 24.34 18.43
CA VAL A 19 -49.48 24.61 17.77
C VAL A 19 -48.32 24.10 18.62
N ILE A 20 -48.36 24.32 19.94
CA ILE A 20 -47.34 23.80 20.86
C ILE A 20 -47.36 22.27 20.88
N PHE A 21 -48.54 21.65 20.94
CA PHE A 21 -48.65 20.19 20.96
C PHE A 21 -48.14 19.56 19.66
N THR A 22 -48.49 20.12 18.49
CA THR A 22 -47.99 19.63 17.20
C THR A 22 -46.50 19.88 17.01
N ALA A 23 -45.97 21.01 17.47
CA ALA A 23 -44.53 21.27 17.44
C ALA A 23 -43.76 20.30 18.33
N VAL A 24 -44.24 20.04 19.56
CA VAL A 24 -43.62 19.07 20.48
C VAL A 24 -43.71 17.66 19.90
N LEU A 25 -44.84 17.26 19.32
CA LEU A 25 -45.00 15.96 18.68
C LEU A 25 -44.03 15.77 17.49
N MET A 26 -43.85 16.80 16.66
CA MET A 26 -42.90 16.76 15.54
C MET A 26 -41.44 16.71 16.00
N VAL A 27 -41.08 17.43 17.07
CA VAL A 27 -39.74 17.35 17.67
C VAL A 27 -39.49 15.96 18.25
N ILE A 28 -40.47 15.38 18.95
CA ILE A 28 -40.39 14.03 19.50
C ILE A 28 -40.23 12.99 18.38
N LEU A 29 -41.04 13.07 17.32
CA LEU A 29 -40.94 12.19 16.15
C LEU A 29 -39.58 12.32 15.45
N ALA A 30 -39.06 13.54 15.28
CA ALA A 30 -37.74 13.78 14.72
C ALA A 30 -36.61 13.23 15.61
N PHE A 31 -36.77 13.30 16.94
CA PHE A 31 -35.84 12.73 17.91
C PHE A 31 -35.86 11.19 17.86
N TYR A 32 -37.03 10.56 17.78
CA TYR A 32 -37.13 9.09 17.65
C TYR A 32 -36.65 8.59 16.29
N SER A 33 -36.91 9.30 15.19
CA SER A 33 -36.35 8.96 13.88
C SER A 33 -34.83 9.17 13.84
N GLY A 34 -34.32 10.21 14.50
CA GLY A 34 -32.89 10.46 14.68
C GLY A 34 -32.20 9.38 15.50
N ILE A 35 -32.78 8.96 16.63
CA ILE A 35 -32.27 7.85 17.47
C ILE A 35 -32.34 6.52 16.72
N ALA A 36 -33.42 6.25 15.95
CA ALA A 36 -33.51 5.05 15.12
C ALA A 36 -32.45 5.05 14.02
N TRP A 37 -32.20 6.18 13.36
CA TRP A 37 -31.15 6.33 12.36
C TRP A 37 -29.74 6.23 12.97
N VAL A 38 -29.50 6.79 14.16
CA VAL A 38 -28.25 6.63 14.90
C VAL A 38 -28.07 5.20 15.42
N LYS A 39 -29.13 4.45 15.74
CA LYS A 39 -29.03 3.01 16.04
C LYS A 39 -28.77 2.16 14.78
N LEU A 40 -29.33 2.54 13.64
CA LEU A 40 -29.13 1.85 12.35
C LEU A 40 -27.78 2.18 11.68
N LYS A 41 -27.20 3.36 11.95
CA LYS A 41 -25.95 3.82 11.33
C LYS A 41 -24.77 3.96 12.31
N GLY A 42 -25.05 4.10 13.61
CA GLY A 42 -24.07 4.20 14.71
C GLY A 42 -23.89 2.89 15.49
N GLY A 43 -24.48 1.80 15.00
CA GLY A 43 -24.18 0.44 15.43
C GLY A 43 -23.33 -0.27 14.40
N THR A 44 -22.04 0.05 14.32
CA THR A 44 -21.04 -0.99 14.06
C THR A 44 -20.97 -1.90 15.29
N THR A 45 -22.08 -2.55 15.64
CA THR A 45 -22.07 -3.77 16.45
C THR A 45 -21.74 -4.88 15.47
N VAL A 46 -20.44 -5.11 15.26
CA VAL A 46 -19.74 -6.21 15.91
C VAL A 46 -20.63 -7.45 15.89
N ALA A 47 -20.61 -8.16 14.77
CA ALA A 47 -20.76 -9.60 14.85
C ALA A 47 -19.54 -10.13 15.64
N GLY A 48 -19.78 -10.53 16.88
CA GLY A 48 -18.88 -11.40 17.65
C GLY A 48 -19.76 -12.47 18.31
N PRO A 49 -19.31 -13.74 18.42
CA PRO A 49 -17.95 -14.11 18.83
C PRO A 49 -17.25 -15.09 17.82
N THR A 50 -15.97 -14.89 17.51
CA THR A 50 -14.76 -15.58 18.06
C THR A 50 -14.03 -16.59 17.16
N ASP A 51 -14.59 -17.03 16.04
CA ASP A 51 -13.90 -18.00 15.17
C ASP A 51 -13.77 -17.47 13.73
N SER A 52 -12.82 -16.57 13.49
CA SER A 52 -12.15 -16.69 12.19
C SER A 52 -11.39 -18.01 12.21
N LYS A 53 -11.59 -18.84 11.19
CA LYS A 53 -10.78 -20.05 10.99
C LYS A 53 -9.29 -19.72 10.86
N ASN A 54 -8.98 -18.50 10.41
CA ASN A 54 -7.63 -18.02 10.23
C ASN A 54 -7.23 -17.18 11.44
N VAL A 55 -6.16 -17.59 12.11
CA VAL A 55 -5.58 -16.89 13.26
C VAL A 55 -4.18 -16.45 12.88
N PHE A 56 -3.89 -15.17 13.05
CA PHE A 56 -2.54 -14.64 12.97
C PHE A 56 -1.96 -14.56 14.38
N ALA A 57 -0.92 -15.35 14.64
CA ALA A 57 -0.27 -15.46 15.93
C ALA A 57 1.24 -15.65 15.74
N PRO A 58 1.96 -14.58 15.33
CA PRO A 58 3.37 -14.70 15.03
C PRO A 58 4.19 -15.04 16.27
N VAL A 59 5.37 -15.65 16.05
CA VAL A 59 6.35 -15.84 17.11
C VAL A 59 6.59 -14.53 17.85
N LYS A 60 6.56 -14.59 19.19
CA LYS A 60 6.69 -13.39 20.02
C LYS A 60 8.15 -13.05 20.30
N THR A 61 8.52 -11.80 20.06
CA THR A 61 9.86 -11.26 20.32
C THR A 61 9.82 -10.15 21.37
N ALA A 62 10.98 -9.81 21.95
CA ALA A 62 11.04 -8.71 22.92
C ALA A 62 10.73 -7.36 22.26
N LYS A 63 11.16 -7.21 21.00
CA LYS A 63 10.92 -6.06 20.14
C LYS A 63 10.35 -6.58 18.83
N SER A 64 9.03 -6.45 18.66
CA SER A 64 8.33 -6.92 17.47
C SER A 64 8.83 -6.20 16.22
N GLU A 65 8.92 -6.95 15.13
CA GLU A 65 9.41 -6.50 13.84
C GLU A 65 8.30 -6.60 12.80
N LEU A 66 8.09 -5.52 12.04
CA LEU A 66 7.28 -5.50 10.83
C LEU A 66 8.20 -5.16 9.66
N GLN A 67 8.39 -6.13 8.77
CA GLN A 67 9.11 -5.95 7.52
C GLN A 67 8.08 -5.69 6.42
N PHE A 68 8.33 -4.71 5.56
CA PHE A 68 7.47 -4.42 4.42
C PHE A 68 8.31 -4.37 3.15
N PHE A 69 8.01 -5.28 2.23
CA PHE A 69 8.68 -5.43 0.96
C PHE A 69 7.90 -4.64 -0.09
N VAL A 70 8.58 -3.67 -0.71
CA VAL A 70 8.00 -2.74 -1.67
C VAL A 70 8.92 -2.60 -2.89
N MET A 71 8.44 -1.87 -3.88
CA MET A 71 9.21 -1.40 -5.04
C MET A 71 8.83 0.07 -5.22
N SER A 72 9.81 0.95 -5.43
CA SER A 72 9.59 2.38 -5.58
C SER A 72 8.60 2.65 -6.72
N PHE A 73 7.65 3.55 -6.52
CA PHE A 73 6.58 3.89 -7.47
C PHE A 73 5.51 2.81 -7.72
N CYS A 74 5.58 1.63 -7.08
CA CYS A 74 4.44 0.72 -7.07
C CYS A 74 3.26 1.39 -6.33
N PRO A 75 2.09 1.62 -6.96
CA PRO A 75 0.99 2.35 -6.32
C PRO A 75 0.49 1.70 -5.01
N TYR A 76 0.52 0.37 -4.94
CA TYR A 76 0.16 -0.37 -3.74
C TYR A 76 1.25 -0.33 -2.66
N GLY A 77 2.52 -0.23 -3.06
CA GLY A 77 3.66 -0.01 -2.17
C GLY A 77 3.59 1.37 -1.52
N ASN A 78 3.45 2.42 -2.32
CA ASN A 78 3.31 3.80 -1.83
C ASN A 78 2.11 3.94 -0.87
N GLN A 79 1.01 3.25 -1.18
CA GLN A 79 -0.14 3.20 -0.28
C GLN A 79 0.19 2.54 1.07
N ILE A 80 0.94 1.42 1.08
CA ILE A 80 1.30 0.78 2.35
C ILE A 80 2.26 1.62 3.18
N GLU A 81 3.16 2.36 2.53
CA GLU A 81 4.07 3.31 3.17
C GLU A 81 3.27 4.41 3.90
N ASP A 82 2.30 5.03 3.22
CA ASP A 82 1.41 6.03 3.82
C ASP A 82 0.64 5.50 5.03
N ILE A 83 0.17 4.24 4.94
CA ILE A 83 -0.58 3.57 6.02
C ILE A 83 0.33 3.22 7.19
N LEU A 84 1.58 2.82 6.92
CA LEU A 84 2.55 2.44 7.94
C LEU A 84 3.18 3.65 8.62
N ARG A 85 3.28 4.82 7.97
CA ARG A 85 3.85 6.03 8.56
C ARG A 85 3.26 6.39 9.94
N PRO A 86 1.94 6.47 10.16
CA PRO A 86 1.38 6.72 11.50
C PRO A 86 1.65 5.59 12.49
N VAL A 87 1.80 4.34 12.04
CA VAL A 87 2.20 3.20 12.89
C VAL A 87 3.66 3.37 13.32
N TYR A 88 4.55 3.74 12.39
CA TYR A 88 5.94 4.08 12.68
C TYR A 88 6.04 5.26 13.64
N ASP A 89 5.31 6.36 13.40
CA ASP A 89 5.35 7.54 14.27
C ASP A 89 4.86 7.25 15.69
N LEU A 90 3.97 6.28 15.85
CA LEU A 90 3.50 5.80 17.15
C LEU A 90 4.56 4.95 17.87
N PHE A 91 5.19 4.00 17.18
CA PHE A 91 6.12 3.04 17.81
C PHE A 91 7.56 3.52 17.88
N LYS A 92 8.07 4.19 16.85
CA LYS A 92 9.46 4.65 16.73
C LYS A 92 10.45 3.55 17.13
N ASP A 93 11.23 3.77 18.19
CA ASP A 93 12.24 2.86 18.71
C ASP A 93 11.66 1.65 19.47
N LYS A 94 10.35 1.57 19.72
CA LYS A 94 9.69 0.48 20.45
C LYS A 94 9.41 -0.76 19.60
N ALA A 95 9.40 -0.62 18.27
CA ALA A 95 9.31 -1.71 17.31
C ALA A 95 10.40 -1.55 16.25
N ASN A 96 10.64 -2.60 15.47
CA ASN A 96 11.39 -2.48 14.21
C ASN A 96 10.37 -2.45 13.08
N ILE A 97 10.32 -1.38 12.30
CA ILE A 97 9.44 -1.28 11.12
C ILE A 97 10.35 -0.95 9.95
N THR A 98 10.65 -1.94 9.11
CA THR A 98 11.80 -1.90 8.20
C THR A 98 11.37 -2.11 6.76
N PRO A 99 11.72 -1.19 5.82
CA PRO A 99 11.51 -1.39 4.40
C PRO A 99 12.49 -2.41 3.84
N HIS A 100 12.02 -3.17 2.86
CA HIS A 100 12.79 -4.08 2.03
C HIS A 100 12.33 -3.93 0.58
N TYR A 101 13.18 -4.34 -0.36
CA TYR A 101 12.97 -4.06 -1.78
C TYR A 101 13.06 -5.34 -2.60
N ILE A 102 12.36 -5.36 -3.73
CA ILE A 102 12.23 -6.55 -4.56
C ILE A 102 13.04 -6.34 -5.83
N PHE A 103 13.99 -7.24 -6.06
CA PHE A 103 14.80 -7.27 -7.28
C PHE A 103 14.80 -8.66 -7.88
N ASP A 104 14.99 -8.73 -9.19
CA ASP A 104 15.24 -9.96 -9.93
C ASP A 104 16.70 -10.00 -10.41
N LYS A 105 17.36 -11.13 -10.21
CA LYS A 105 18.65 -11.43 -10.85
C LYS A 105 18.43 -12.04 -12.22
N ILE A 106 19.09 -11.50 -13.24
CA ILE A 106 18.97 -11.98 -14.62
C ILE A 106 20.15 -12.91 -14.93
N ASP A 107 19.90 -14.22 -14.94
CA ASP A 107 20.90 -15.24 -15.28
C ASP A 107 21.20 -15.27 -16.79
N ASN A 108 20.15 -15.23 -17.62
CA ASN A 108 20.26 -15.27 -19.07
C ASN A 108 19.31 -14.22 -19.68
N LEU A 109 19.90 -13.16 -20.23
CA LEU A 109 19.15 -12.01 -20.73
C LEU A 109 18.18 -12.38 -21.86
N ASP A 110 18.60 -13.23 -22.81
CA ASP A 110 17.74 -13.63 -23.93
C ASP A 110 16.50 -14.41 -23.45
N THR A 111 16.70 -15.35 -22.51
CA THR A 111 15.60 -16.13 -21.91
C THR A 111 14.67 -15.24 -21.10
N TYR A 112 15.24 -14.33 -20.30
CA TYR A 112 14.50 -13.34 -19.52
C TYR A 112 13.66 -12.42 -20.44
N CYS A 113 14.26 -11.94 -21.53
CA CYS A 113 13.57 -11.07 -22.47
C CYS A 113 12.45 -11.76 -23.23
N LYS A 114 12.65 -13.04 -23.61
CA LYS A 114 11.61 -13.85 -24.25
C LYS A 114 10.42 -14.09 -23.32
N SER A 115 10.65 -14.39 -22.04
CA SER A 115 9.55 -14.62 -21.08
C SER A 115 8.73 -13.36 -20.83
N ARG A 116 9.36 -12.17 -20.86
CA ARG A 116 8.70 -10.87 -20.62
C ARG A 116 8.06 -10.26 -21.88
N SER A 117 8.66 -10.47 -23.06
CA SER A 117 8.23 -9.81 -24.31
C SER A 117 7.28 -10.66 -25.17
N GLY A 118 7.20 -11.96 -24.89
CA GLY A 118 6.46 -12.93 -25.70
C GLY A 118 7.33 -13.63 -26.75
N ASP A 119 6.79 -14.72 -27.30
CA ASP A 119 7.46 -15.49 -28.36
C ASP A 119 6.84 -15.18 -29.73
N ILE A 120 7.68 -14.72 -30.66
CA ILE A 120 7.31 -14.43 -32.06
C ILE A 120 6.69 -15.65 -32.74
N ALA A 121 7.14 -16.86 -32.40
CA ALA A 121 6.60 -18.11 -32.97
C ALA A 121 5.15 -18.38 -32.53
N GLN A 122 4.69 -17.74 -31.45
CA GLN A 122 3.33 -17.90 -30.91
C GLN A 122 2.35 -16.84 -31.44
N CYS A 123 2.76 -15.98 -32.38
CA CYS A 123 1.91 -14.88 -32.86
C CYS A 123 0.58 -15.34 -33.49
N ASP A 124 0.53 -16.49 -34.15
CA ASP A 124 -0.72 -17.04 -34.67
C ASP A 124 -1.71 -17.34 -33.52
N LEU A 125 -1.22 -17.93 -32.43
CA LEU A 125 -2.00 -18.20 -31.23
C LEU A 125 -2.41 -16.91 -30.52
N TYR A 126 -1.54 -15.91 -30.45
CA TYR A 126 -1.87 -14.63 -29.82
C TYR A 126 -2.97 -13.87 -30.58
N VAL A 127 -2.98 -13.95 -31.91
CA VAL A 127 -4.05 -13.39 -32.75
C VAL A 127 -5.35 -14.17 -32.59
N GLN A 128 -5.29 -15.50 -32.56
CA GLN A 128 -6.47 -16.36 -32.29
C GLN A 128 -7.12 -16.01 -30.93
N ASN A 129 -6.31 -15.72 -29.91
CA ASN A 129 -6.77 -15.30 -28.59
C ASN A 129 -7.04 -13.78 -28.49
N LYS A 130 -6.99 -13.04 -29.60
CA LYS A 130 -7.32 -11.61 -29.70
C LYS A 130 -6.40 -10.68 -28.89
N TYR A 131 -5.18 -11.10 -28.57
CA TYR A 131 -4.16 -10.22 -27.99
C TYR A 131 -3.59 -9.24 -29.04
N PHE A 132 -3.61 -9.62 -30.31
CA PHE A 132 -3.20 -8.78 -31.44
C PHE A 132 -4.20 -8.85 -32.59
N ALA A 133 -4.31 -7.76 -33.36
CA ALA A 133 -5.18 -7.69 -34.52
C ALA A 133 -4.66 -8.52 -35.70
N THR A 134 -3.34 -8.49 -35.94
CA THR A 134 -2.71 -9.24 -37.02
C THR A 134 -1.41 -9.89 -36.57
N VAL A 135 -1.01 -10.96 -37.27
CA VAL A 135 0.27 -11.64 -37.02
C VAL A 135 1.44 -10.68 -37.27
N SER A 136 1.32 -9.79 -38.26
CA SER A 136 2.34 -8.77 -38.55
C SER A 136 2.51 -7.80 -37.38
N ASP A 137 1.41 -7.31 -36.81
CA ASP A 137 1.45 -6.40 -35.66
C ASP A 137 2.05 -7.07 -34.43
N CYS A 138 1.66 -8.32 -34.17
CA CYS A 138 2.26 -9.15 -33.13
C CYS A 138 3.78 -9.27 -33.29
N LYS A 139 4.23 -9.70 -34.47
CA LYS A 139 5.67 -9.88 -34.74
C LYS A 139 6.43 -8.57 -34.57
N LYS A 140 5.87 -7.45 -35.06
CA LYS A 140 6.47 -6.12 -34.93
C LYS A 140 6.56 -5.68 -33.47
N SER A 141 5.49 -5.84 -32.69
CA SER A 141 5.46 -5.45 -31.27
C SER A 141 6.43 -6.29 -30.43
N ILE A 142 6.41 -7.62 -30.59
CA ILE A 142 7.31 -8.51 -29.84
C ILE A 142 8.77 -8.25 -30.22
N SER A 143 9.08 -8.07 -31.50
CA SER A 143 10.47 -7.77 -31.94
C SER A 143 10.98 -6.47 -31.33
N ALA A 144 10.17 -5.40 -31.33
CA ALA A 144 10.54 -4.13 -30.73
C ALA A 144 10.75 -4.24 -29.21
N ASN A 145 9.91 -5.02 -28.52
CA ASN A 145 10.06 -5.28 -27.08
C ASN A 145 11.32 -6.09 -26.77
N LEU A 146 11.61 -7.13 -27.57
CA LEU A 146 12.81 -7.94 -27.45
C LEU A 146 14.08 -7.12 -27.69
N GLU A 147 14.09 -6.23 -28.69
CA GLU A 147 15.22 -5.34 -28.96
C GLU A 147 15.46 -4.40 -27.78
N LYS A 148 14.39 -3.76 -27.27
CA LYS A 148 14.47 -2.88 -26.11
C LYS A 148 15.00 -3.63 -24.88
N CYS A 149 14.46 -4.80 -24.60
CA CYS A 149 14.83 -5.63 -23.46
C CYS A 149 16.30 -6.10 -23.57
N ASN A 150 16.69 -6.68 -24.72
CA ASN A 150 18.04 -7.19 -24.94
C ASN A 150 19.11 -6.09 -25.02
N SER A 151 18.72 -4.81 -25.15
CA SER A 151 19.67 -3.70 -25.10
C SER A 151 20.44 -3.63 -23.78
N GLY A 152 19.90 -4.22 -22.71
CA GLY A 152 20.47 -4.22 -21.37
C GLY A 152 20.41 -2.86 -20.65
N LYS A 153 19.86 -1.83 -21.29
CA LYS A 153 19.78 -0.46 -20.74
C LYS A 153 18.76 -0.31 -19.62
N GLU A 154 17.82 -1.24 -19.54
CA GLU A 154 16.72 -1.26 -18.56
C GLU A 154 17.12 -1.95 -17.25
N TYR A 155 18.40 -2.28 -17.05
CA TYR A 155 18.89 -3.03 -15.88
C TYR A 155 20.08 -2.35 -15.20
N ILE A 156 20.25 -2.64 -13.91
CA ILE A 156 21.50 -2.36 -13.20
C ILE A 156 22.49 -3.45 -13.59
N LYS A 157 23.67 -3.08 -14.09
CA LYS A 157 24.71 -4.02 -14.50
C LYS A 157 25.90 -3.94 -13.53
N SER A 158 26.24 -5.06 -12.92
CA SER A 158 27.44 -5.19 -12.08
C SER A 158 28.73 -5.19 -12.91
N PRO A 159 29.90 -4.96 -12.28
CA PRO A 159 31.20 -5.08 -12.96
C PRO A 159 31.46 -6.47 -13.58
N SER A 160 30.91 -7.54 -13.01
CA SER A 160 31.02 -8.91 -13.55
C SER A 160 30.11 -9.16 -14.75
N GLY A 161 29.24 -8.20 -15.10
CA GLY A 161 28.30 -8.31 -16.21
C GLY A 161 26.92 -8.83 -15.82
N THR A 162 26.73 -9.30 -14.58
CA THR A 162 25.42 -9.71 -14.04
C THR A 162 24.45 -8.53 -14.06
N MET A 163 23.22 -8.76 -14.50
CA MET A 163 22.17 -7.75 -14.59
C MET A 163 21.10 -7.99 -13.52
N TYR A 164 20.57 -6.89 -12.99
CA TYR A 164 19.50 -6.87 -11.99
C TYR A 164 18.37 -5.97 -12.45
N ALA A 165 17.15 -6.42 -12.24
CA ALA A 165 15.93 -5.70 -12.56
C ALA A 165 15.10 -5.43 -11.30
N SER A 166 14.24 -4.43 -11.38
CA SER A 166 13.00 -4.34 -10.61
C SER A 166 11.84 -4.42 -11.62
N LEU A 167 10.60 -4.59 -11.16
CA LEU A 167 9.45 -4.93 -12.02
C LEU A 167 9.23 -3.93 -13.17
N HIS A 168 9.41 -2.63 -12.90
CA HIS A 168 9.19 -1.52 -13.82
C HIS A 168 10.47 -0.97 -14.45
N GLY A 169 11.59 -1.70 -14.35
CA GLY A 169 12.84 -1.41 -15.04
C GLY A 169 13.85 -0.60 -14.23
N ARG A 170 14.86 -0.06 -14.92
CA ARG A 170 16.08 0.46 -14.29
C ARG A 170 15.83 1.55 -13.27
N GLN A 171 14.91 2.47 -13.56
CA GLN A 171 14.71 3.65 -12.70
C GLN A 171 14.07 3.30 -11.36
N GLU A 172 13.17 2.31 -11.34
CA GLU A 172 12.67 1.74 -10.09
C GLU A 172 13.83 1.08 -9.32
N ALA A 173 14.58 0.19 -9.98
CA ALA A 173 15.70 -0.48 -9.35
C ALA A 173 16.77 0.48 -8.79
N THR A 174 17.07 1.59 -9.50
CA THR A 174 18.03 2.57 -9.00
C THR A 174 17.48 3.36 -7.82
N GLN A 175 16.18 3.65 -7.82
CA GLN A 175 15.50 4.32 -6.73
C GLN A 175 15.40 3.42 -5.48
N ASP A 176 15.07 2.14 -5.65
CA ASP A 176 15.07 1.13 -4.59
C ASP A 176 16.43 1.15 -3.84
N VAL A 177 17.56 1.09 -4.56
CA VAL A 177 18.90 1.13 -3.94
C VAL A 177 19.17 2.45 -3.21
N ARG A 178 18.73 3.60 -3.74
CA ARG A 178 18.91 4.90 -3.07
C ARG A 178 18.15 4.94 -1.75
N GLU A 179 16.95 4.37 -1.71
CA GLU A 179 16.14 4.32 -0.52
C GLU A 179 16.71 3.34 0.52
N ILE A 180 17.25 2.20 0.10
CA ILE A 180 18.04 1.31 0.99
C ILE A 180 19.24 2.07 1.58
N CYS A 181 19.98 2.80 0.76
CA CYS A 181 21.10 3.62 1.22
C CYS A 181 20.65 4.69 2.23
N ALA A 182 19.59 5.44 1.92
CA ALA A 182 19.02 6.43 2.82
C ALA A 182 18.59 5.82 4.16
N TRP A 183 18.00 4.62 4.13
CA TRP A 183 17.65 3.87 5.33
C TRP A 183 18.88 3.49 6.15
N ASN A 184 19.90 2.89 5.51
CA ASN A 184 21.07 2.35 6.20
C ASN A 184 22.00 3.42 6.79
N LEU A 185 22.18 4.53 6.08
CA LEU A 185 23.11 5.60 6.47
C LEU A 185 22.62 6.44 7.67
N ASN A 186 21.32 6.43 7.96
CA ASN A 186 20.72 7.37 8.90
C ASN A 186 20.09 6.66 10.11
N SER A 187 20.44 7.09 11.33
CA SER A 187 19.82 6.56 12.55
C SER A 187 18.39 7.08 12.74
N ASP A 188 18.12 8.35 12.40
CA ASP A 188 16.77 8.89 12.37
C ASP A 188 16.03 8.45 11.10
N LYS A 189 15.22 7.39 11.23
CA LYS A 189 14.46 6.84 10.10
C LYS A 189 13.35 7.79 9.60
N LYS A 190 13.04 8.88 10.32
CA LYS A 190 12.12 9.90 9.79
C LYS A 190 12.65 10.53 8.50
N LEU A 191 13.96 10.65 8.35
CA LEU A 191 14.58 11.19 7.13
C LEU A 191 14.26 10.31 5.92
N TRP A 192 14.35 8.98 6.08
CA TRP A 192 13.97 8.03 5.02
C TRP A 192 12.50 8.15 4.65
N TRP A 193 11.61 8.16 5.65
CA TRP A 193 10.17 8.30 5.38
C TRP A 193 9.82 9.63 4.70
N ASN A 194 10.49 10.74 5.08
CA ASN A 194 10.29 12.02 4.41
C ASN A 194 10.82 11.98 2.96
N PHE A 195 11.90 11.25 2.72
CA PHE A 195 12.49 11.09 1.39
C PHE A 195 11.56 10.32 0.45
N ILE A 196 11.05 9.15 0.87
CA ILE A 196 10.12 8.39 0.04
C ILE A 196 8.81 9.15 -0.20
N ASP A 197 8.29 9.87 0.80
CA ASP A 197 7.11 10.71 0.64
C ASP A 197 7.33 11.83 -0.39
N ASN A 198 8.48 12.50 -0.33
CA ASN A 198 8.85 13.52 -1.31
C ASN A 198 9.00 12.95 -2.72
N VAL A 199 9.69 11.79 -2.87
CA VAL A 199 9.88 11.13 -4.17
C VAL A 199 8.55 10.66 -4.75
N ASN A 200 7.72 10.00 -3.97
CA ASN A 200 6.42 9.48 -4.41
C ASN A 200 5.46 10.59 -4.85
N LYS A 201 5.59 11.80 -4.28
CA LYS A 201 4.76 12.96 -4.65
C LYS A 201 5.29 13.76 -5.82
N ASN A 202 6.62 13.90 -5.93
CA ASN A 202 7.24 14.89 -6.82
C ASN A 202 8.01 14.26 -8.00
N CYS A 203 8.25 12.95 -7.96
CA CYS A 203 8.93 12.20 -9.01
C CYS A 203 8.01 11.16 -9.65
N THR A 204 8.48 10.55 -10.74
CA THR A 204 7.83 9.43 -11.41
C THR A 204 8.85 8.35 -11.73
N ALA A 205 8.37 7.14 -12.03
CA ALA A 205 9.22 6.03 -12.49
C ALA A 205 9.99 6.34 -13.79
N GLN A 206 9.68 7.44 -14.48
CA GLN A 206 10.35 7.84 -15.72
C GLN A 206 11.39 8.95 -15.53
N ASN A 207 11.41 9.63 -14.37
CA ASN A 207 12.34 10.73 -14.11
C ASN A 207 13.10 10.64 -12.77
N ALA A 208 12.93 9.54 -12.02
CA ALA A 208 13.49 9.34 -10.69
C ALA A 208 14.98 9.66 -10.63
N ASP A 209 15.77 9.20 -11.61
CA ASP A 209 17.21 9.42 -11.70
C ASP A 209 17.61 10.90 -11.72
N SER A 210 16.78 11.78 -12.28
CA SER A 210 17.00 13.24 -12.30
C SER A 210 16.28 13.99 -11.16
N CYS A 211 15.33 13.35 -10.49
CA CYS A 211 14.42 13.98 -9.54
C CYS A 211 14.84 13.74 -8.07
N TRP A 212 15.38 12.56 -7.76
CA TRP A 212 15.56 12.10 -6.38
C TRP A 212 16.41 13.02 -5.50
N GLU A 213 17.47 13.64 -6.05
CA GLU A 213 18.43 14.42 -5.25
C GLU A 213 17.78 15.62 -4.56
N GLN A 214 16.90 16.33 -5.27
CA GLN A 214 16.21 17.48 -4.70
C GLN A 214 15.29 17.04 -3.56
N GLU A 215 14.60 15.92 -3.73
CA GLU A 215 13.66 15.35 -2.76
C GLU A 215 14.38 14.78 -1.52
N ALA A 216 15.56 14.18 -1.71
CA ALA A 216 16.46 13.76 -0.64
C ALA A 216 16.99 14.96 0.17
N LYS A 217 17.43 16.04 -0.50
CA LYS A 217 17.88 17.27 0.16
C LYS A 217 16.76 17.90 1.01
N LYS A 218 15.53 17.96 0.48
CA LYS A 218 14.36 18.44 1.24
C LYS A 218 14.07 17.58 2.48
N ALA A 219 14.35 16.29 2.41
CA ALA A 219 14.22 15.38 3.55
C ALA A 219 15.35 15.51 4.58
N GLY A 220 16.41 16.27 4.29
CA GLY A 220 17.58 16.45 5.14
C GLY A 220 18.65 15.38 4.99
N LEU A 221 18.66 14.64 3.88
CA LEU A 221 19.63 13.59 3.60
C LEU A 221 20.89 14.13 2.91
N ASP A 222 22.04 13.50 3.18
CA ASP A 222 23.28 13.71 2.44
C ASP A 222 23.24 12.93 1.12
N THR A 223 23.00 13.66 0.02
CA THR A 223 22.93 13.07 -1.32
C THR A 223 24.28 12.55 -1.81
N GLN A 224 25.40 13.11 -1.34
CA GLN A 224 26.71 12.60 -1.71
C GLN A 224 26.95 11.26 -1.02
N ALA A 225 26.61 11.13 0.26
CA ALA A 225 26.70 9.85 0.97
C ALA A 225 25.80 8.76 0.35
N ILE A 226 24.58 9.12 -0.06
CA ILE A 226 23.69 8.17 -0.78
C ILE A 226 24.30 7.78 -2.13
N THR A 227 24.84 8.73 -2.90
CA THR A 227 25.51 8.45 -4.17
C THR A 227 26.72 7.52 -3.98
N ASP A 228 27.51 7.77 -2.94
CA ASP A 228 28.64 6.95 -2.58
C ASP A 228 28.22 5.52 -2.19
N CYS A 229 27.19 5.38 -1.36
CA CYS A 229 26.61 4.08 -1.00
C CYS A 229 26.08 3.35 -2.24
N PHE A 230 25.34 4.03 -3.11
CA PHE A 230 24.84 3.45 -4.36
C PHE A 230 25.98 2.89 -5.22
N ASN A 231 27.03 3.68 -5.43
CA ASN A 231 28.14 3.30 -6.29
C ASN A 231 29.03 2.19 -5.70
N LYS A 232 29.24 2.20 -4.37
CA LYS A 232 30.17 1.28 -3.68
C LYS A 232 29.49 0.00 -3.21
N GLU A 233 28.24 0.09 -2.76
CA GLU A 233 27.53 -0.99 -2.08
C GLU A 233 26.30 -1.50 -2.84
N GLY A 234 25.83 -0.78 -3.87
CA GLY A 234 24.54 -1.04 -4.53
C GLY A 234 24.32 -2.50 -4.95
N ILE A 235 25.29 -3.13 -5.61
CA ILE A 235 25.18 -4.55 -6.01
C ILE A 235 25.08 -5.49 -4.80
N ASN A 236 25.84 -5.24 -3.74
CA ASN A 236 25.78 -6.04 -2.51
C ASN A 236 24.44 -5.85 -1.78
N LEU A 237 23.88 -4.63 -1.81
CA LEU A 237 22.56 -4.36 -1.25
C LEU A 237 21.46 -5.11 -2.02
N ILE A 238 21.52 -5.08 -3.36
CA ILE A 238 20.59 -5.85 -4.22
C ILE A 238 20.65 -7.34 -3.90
N GLU A 239 21.84 -7.94 -3.87
CA GLU A 239 21.99 -9.39 -3.59
C GLU A 239 21.46 -9.78 -2.19
N LYS A 240 21.58 -8.89 -1.19
CA LYS A 240 21.00 -9.12 0.14
C LYS A 240 19.48 -9.08 0.13
N GLU A 241 18.89 -8.14 -0.60
CA GLU A 241 17.43 -8.05 -0.76
C GLU A 241 16.88 -9.26 -1.56
N ILE A 242 17.60 -9.73 -2.58
CA ILE A 242 17.26 -10.97 -3.31
C ILE A 242 17.28 -12.17 -2.39
N ALA A 243 18.35 -12.37 -1.60
CA ALA A 243 18.41 -13.47 -0.64
C ALA A 243 17.25 -13.43 0.37
N LEU A 244 16.84 -12.22 0.80
CA LEU A 244 15.74 -12.03 1.73
C LEU A 244 14.38 -12.35 1.09
N THR A 245 14.13 -11.87 -0.12
CA THR A 245 12.89 -12.14 -0.87
C THR A 245 12.78 -13.61 -1.25
N GLU A 246 13.88 -14.29 -1.59
CA GLU A 246 13.92 -15.75 -1.79
C GLU A 246 13.60 -16.51 -0.50
N GLN A 247 14.24 -16.13 0.62
CA GLN A 247 14.02 -16.76 1.93
C GLN A 247 12.53 -16.73 2.32
N PHE A 248 11.88 -15.59 2.10
CA PHE A 248 10.48 -15.37 2.49
C PHE A 248 9.48 -15.60 1.36
N LYS A 249 9.95 -16.01 0.17
CA LYS A 249 9.13 -16.23 -1.04
C LYS A 249 8.30 -14.99 -1.41
N VAL A 250 8.88 -13.81 -1.23
CA VAL A 250 8.28 -12.53 -1.62
C VAL A 250 8.40 -12.39 -3.14
N GLN A 251 7.27 -12.16 -3.80
CA GLN A 251 7.20 -12.03 -5.26
C GLN A 251 6.56 -10.71 -5.72
N GLY A 252 6.05 -9.89 -4.78
CA GLY A 252 5.32 -8.68 -5.13
C GLY A 252 5.22 -7.67 -3.97
N SER A 253 4.96 -6.43 -4.35
CA SER A 253 4.80 -5.24 -3.54
C SER A 253 3.31 -4.86 -3.39
N PRO A 254 2.80 -4.59 -2.18
CA PRO A 254 3.48 -4.78 -0.90
C PRO A 254 3.33 -6.22 -0.39
N THR A 255 4.39 -6.74 0.21
CA THR A 255 4.33 -7.93 1.06
C THR A 255 4.76 -7.55 2.48
N LEU A 256 4.00 -7.94 3.50
CA LEU A 256 4.31 -7.62 4.89
C LEU A 256 4.61 -8.88 5.68
N LEU A 257 5.58 -8.81 6.57
CA LEU A 257 5.89 -9.85 7.54
C LEU A 257 5.89 -9.26 8.95
N VAL A 258 5.38 -10.00 9.93
CA VAL A 258 5.58 -9.69 11.35
C VAL A 258 6.39 -10.82 11.98
N ASN A 259 7.56 -10.49 12.53
CA ASN A 259 8.52 -11.45 13.09
C ASN A 259 8.80 -12.65 12.14
N GLY A 260 8.92 -12.38 10.84
CA GLY A 260 9.19 -13.40 9.82
C GLY A 260 7.96 -14.15 9.28
N GLU A 261 6.75 -13.86 9.77
CA GLU A 261 5.50 -14.49 9.28
C GLU A 261 4.71 -13.55 8.38
N ILE A 262 4.29 -14.04 7.21
CA ILE A 262 3.51 -13.27 6.22
C ILE A 262 2.19 -12.78 6.85
N PHE A 263 1.91 -11.49 6.68
CA PHE A 263 0.70 -10.84 7.14
C PHE A 263 0.02 -10.04 6.02
N PRO A 264 -1.31 -10.16 5.87
CA PRO A 264 -2.15 -11.28 6.28
C PRO A 264 -1.68 -12.60 5.65
N PRO A 265 -1.90 -13.76 6.30
CA PRO A 265 -1.63 -15.04 5.67
C PRO A 265 -2.57 -15.27 4.47
N GLU A 266 -2.09 -15.95 3.42
CA GLU A 266 -2.84 -16.17 2.17
C GLU A 266 -4.23 -16.78 2.42
N ALA A 267 -4.33 -17.72 3.37
CA ALA A 267 -5.58 -18.38 3.74
C ALA A 267 -6.66 -17.42 4.29
N ALA A 268 -6.29 -16.20 4.69
CA ALA A 268 -7.21 -15.17 5.15
C ALA A 268 -7.93 -14.44 4.00
N TYR A 269 -7.44 -14.55 2.77
CA TYR A 269 -8.09 -13.98 1.60
C TYR A 269 -9.12 -14.94 1.00
N THR A 270 -10.30 -14.42 0.68
CA THR A 270 -11.35 -15.15 -0.05
C THR A 270 -11.67 -14.42 -1.35
N GLN A 271 -12.07 -15.18 -2.38
CA GLN A 271 -12.42 -14.63 -3.70
C GLN A 271 -13.62 -13.67 -3.65
N ASP A 272 -14.54 -13.87 -2.69
CA ASP A 272 -15.70 -13.01 -2.49
C ASP A 272 -15.40 -11.75 -1.63
N GLY A 273 -14.14 -11.59 -1.19
CA GLY A 273 -13.70 -10.45 -0.38
C GLY A 273 -14.20 -10.45 1.07
N LYS A 274 -14.81 -11.55 1.54
CA LYS A 274 -15.38 -11.67 2.89
C LYS A 274 -14.46 -12.37 3.89
N GLY A 275 -13.17 -12.49 3.57
CA GLY A 275 -12.16 -13.04 4.46
C GLY A 275 -12.17 -12.36 5.83
N THR A 276 -11.85 -13.14 6.87
CA THR A 276 -11.70 -12.65 8.23
C THR A 276 -10.43 -13.21 8.83
N LEU A 277 -9.77 -12.43 9.68
CA LEU A 277 -8.53 -12.82 10.35
C LEU A 277 -8.60 -12.45 11.82
N LYS A 278 -8.38 -13.43 12.71
CA LYS A 278 -8.26 -13.19 14.14
C LYS A 278 -6.83 -12.76 14.45
N ILE A 279 -6.67 -11.59 15.07
CA ILE A 279 -5.39 -11.00 15.48
C ILE A 279 -5.50 -10.73 16.98
N GLY A 280 -4.91 -11.62 17.78
CA GLY A 280 -5.07 -11.59 19.23
C GLY A 280 -6.53 -11.74 19.65
N LYS A 281 -7.10 -10.70 20.28
CA LYS A 281 -8.51 -10.68 20.73
C LYS A 281 -9.46 -10.05 19.72
N LYS A 282 -8.95 -9.51 18.61
CA LYS A 282 -9.73 -8.78 17.60
C LYS A 282 -9.89 -9.62 16.33
N VAL A 283 -10.92 -9.32 15.55
CA VAL A 283 -11.13 -9.90 14.21
C VAL A 283 -11.17 -8.76 13.21
N ALA A 284 -10.34 -8.85 12.18
CA ALA A 284 -10.32 -7.93 11.05
C ALA A 284 -10.99 -8.58 9.83
N THR A 285 -11.76 -7.80 9.09
CA THR A 285 -12.29 -8.18 7.77
C THR A 285 -11.25 -7.90 6.69
N GLN A 286 -11.33 -8.60 5.56
CA GLN A 286 -10.34 -8.53 4.47
C GLN A 286 -10.16 -7.11 3.91
N ASP A 287 -11.22 -6.32 3.83
CA ASP A 287 -11.18 -4.91 3.42
C ASP A 287 -10.42 -3.99 4.39
N ARG A 288 -10.05 -4.51 5.57
CA ARG A 288 -9.36 -3.78 6.64
C ARG A 288 -7.91 -4.18 6.83
N TYR A 289 -7.42 -5.20 6.13
CA TYR A 289 -6.08 -5.75 6.36
C TYR A 289 -4.95 -4.72 6.23
N ARG A 290 -5.09 -3.79 5.28
CA ARG A 290 -4.15 -2.67 5.08
C ARG A 290 -4.64 -1.40 5.76
N MET A 291 -5.00 -1.47 7.04
CA MET A 291 -5.42 -0.29 7.82
C MET A 291 -4.50 -0.06 8.99
N PRO A 292 -4.25 1.20 9.39
CA PRO A 292 -3.25 1.52 10.42
C PRO A 292 -3.47 0.73 11.70
N ASN A 293 -4.72 0.65 12.18
CA ASN A 293 -5.04 -0.14 13.36
C ASN A 293 -4.82 -1.64 13.15
N VAL A 294 -5.14 -2.21 11.99
CA VAL A 294 -4.96 -3.66 11.75
C VAL A 294 -3.48 -4.04 11.69
N LEU A 295 -2.65 -3.24 11.00
CA LEU A 295 -1.20 -3.41 10.97
C LEU A 295 -0.58 -3.23 12.36
N LYS A 296 -1.06 -2.23 13.11
CA LYS A 296 -0.68 -2.01 14.51
C LYS A 296 -1.01 -3.22 15.39
N GLU A 297 -2.21 -3.79 15.27
CA GLU A 297 -2.59 -4.99 16.02
C GLU A 297 -1.72 -6.20 15.64
N ALA A 298 -1.41 -6.38 14.34
CA ALA A 298 -0.51 -7.44 13.87
C ALA A 298 0.88 -7.31 14.50
N LEU A 299 1.44 -6.09 14.50
CA LEU A 299 2.70 -5.79 15.18
C LEU A 299 2.61 -6.04 16.70
N CYS A 300 1.51 -5.64 17.34
CA CYS A 300 1.28 -5.78 18.77
C CYS A 300 1.23 -7.24 19.26
N VAL A 301 0.62 -8.14 18.49
CA VAL A 301 0.54 -9.55 18.87
C VAL A 301 1.89 -10.27 18.79
N GLY A 302 2.84 -9.71 18.04
CA GLY A 302 4.22 -10.18 17.94
C GLY A 302 5.12 -9.80 19.13
N PHE A 303 4.65 -9.00 20.09
CA PHE A 303 5.44 -8.72 21.31
C PHE A 303 5.27 -9.80 22.37
N LYS A 304 6.36 -10.13 23.06
CA LYS A 304 6.33 -10.87 24.35
C LYS A 304 5.57 -10.08 25.41
N SER A 305 5.83 -8.77 25.49
CA SER A 305 5.11 -7.84 26.35
C SER A 305 4.75 -6.60 25.53
N ALA A 306 3.45 -6.41 25.27
CA ALA A 306 2.98 -5.34 24.40
C ALA A 306 3.28 -3.96 25.03
N PRO A 307 3.86 -3.01 24.28
CA PRO A 307 4.12 -1.67 24.78
C PRO A 307 2.82 -0.84 24.82
N LYS A 308 2.82 0.29 25.54
CA LYS A 308 1.60 1.10 25.78
C LYS A 308 0.96 1.61 24.48
N GLU A 309 1.76 1.79 23.44
CA GLU A 309 1.41 2.19 22.08
C GLU A 309 0.34 1.28 21.48
N CYS A 310 0.32 -0.01 21.87
CA CYS A 310 -0.71 -0.94 21.43
C CYS A 310 -2.13 -0.55 21.85
N ASN A 311 -2.28 0.27 22.89
CA ASN A 311 -3.58 0.75 23.35
C ASN A 311 -4.05 2.03 22.63
N THR A 312 -3.21 2.65 21.79
CA THR A 312 -3.56 3.86 21.04
C THR A 312 -4.38 3.48 19.80
N THR A 313 -5.46 4.22 19.54
CA THR A 313 -6.22 4.10 18.29
C THR A 313 -5.68 5.11 17.29
N LEU A 314 -5.32 4.64 16.10
CA LEU A 314 -4.92 5.51 14.99
C LEU A 314 -6.16 5.88 14.16
N PRO A 315 -6.24 7.10 13.59
CA PRO A 315 -7.29 7.42 12.63
C PRO A 315 -7.10 6.59 11.35
N ASP A 316 -8.22 6.27 10.69
CA ASP A 316 -8.14 5.76 9.33
C ASP A 316 -7.76 6.90 8.36
N PRO A 317 -7.04 6.61 7.27
CA PRO A 317 -6.74 7.60 6.24
C PRO A 317 -8.03 8.22 5.68
N SER A 318 -8.04 9.53 5.47
CA SER A 318 -9.15 10.22 4.80
C SER A 318 -9.15 9.90 3.30
N GLY A 319 -10.25 9.37 2.76
CA GLY A 319 -10.39 9.13 1.33
C GLY A 319 -10.94 7.75 0.98
N ALA A 320 -10.70 7.31 -0.25
CA ALA A 320 -11.08 5.97 -0.70
C ALA A 320 -10.33 4.90 0.10
N LYS A 321 -11.01 3.77 0.38
CA LYS A 321 -10.38 2.63 1.06
C LYS A 321 -9.16 2.15 0.25
N PRO A 322 -8.05 1.78 0.91
CA PRO A 322 -6.94 1.10 0.28
C PRO A 322 -7.40 -0.08 -0.56
N VAL A 323 -6.93 -0.11 -1.80
CA VAL A 323 -7.32 -1.13 -2.77
C VAL A 323 -6.45 -2.35 -2.50
N ALA A 324 -7.07 -3.51 -2.33
CA ALA A 324 -6.33 -4.76 -2.27
C ALA A 324 -5.73 -5.04 -3.66
N GLY A 325 -4.42 -5.28 -3.70
CA GLY A 325 -3.68 -5.51 -4.94
C GLY A 325 -2.18 -5.42 -4.73
N GLY A 326 -1.43 -5.70 -5.77
CA GLY A 326 0.02 -5.59 -5.76
C GLY A 326 0.54 -5.29 -7.16
N CYS A 327 1.78 -4.83 -7.17
CA CYS A 327 2.69 -5.04 -8.29
C CYS A 327 3.50 -6.31 -7.94
#